data_AF-A0A7D5FVZ2-F1
#
_entry.id   AF-A0A7D5FVZ2-F1
#
_cell.length_a   1.000
_cell.length_b   1.000
_cell.length_c   1.000
_cell.angle_alpha   90.00
_cell.angle_beta   90.00
_cell.angle_gamma   90.00
#
_symmetry.space_group_name_H-M   'P 1'
#
loop_
_entity.id
_entity.type
_entity.pdbx_description
1 polymer ?
#
loop_
_entity_poly.entity_id
_entity_poly.type
_entity_poly.pdbx_seq_one_letter_code
_entity_poly.pdbx_strand_id
1 'polypeptide(L)'
;MASIIVTSLLKTGPCLSSVLVEEMLKTPGTNRDSARKQVSRAAAAGQIHCVEKLFPKRERFVYLKQQYGTGRYWSSLNSALLDTGSAYGLALSCLRARGGILPLSHFSAACGSPVAMKRRLSWKSVLDGLLQYKMIKVVMLPGVGECVALTEKNDNGYLRAVHPLKARLTTESVLMKSLSQWVRNNGIISYDTLRTREDPSPVQTPCVANFDFDLTAPSYLNPLLQFSRSGEIRSGFFVCDMLLGYKLSLVHLQPFITKCRSINSLRNSPRCLFMFIADEYSEDAFQEMKRAGIIPATPENLFGKDFADALIQLRDLVGSLTLSLKDNIAAIDDIMSRVSNIAGATSQLQGDLFEYIIAETVRIDSKDVVVGKICKSQKGDTAECDVLSLKGNAAITFIECKGYKPYSTVRHEDVKKWIGKQVPVFYNYARNEYPNAEINFEFWTTGKLGDDSRESLRKFTEQNSINQRYNITIMEPHDVRARINATWNDALVRVFEKHFLSYPDKNVRRKHVPEPFRLAGHDDAIIEDDF
;
A
#
# COMPACT_ATOMS: atom_id res chain seq x y z
N MET A 1 -25.65 -40.51 11.17
CA MET A 1 -24.46 -40.46 12.05
C MET A 1 -23.30 -39.87 11.26
N ALA A 2 -22.70 -38.77 11.72
CA ALA A 2 -21.49 -38.23 11.08
C ALA A 2 -20.32 -39.21 11.31
N SER A 3 -19.46 -39.41 10.30
CA SER A 3 -18.32 -40.32 10.46
C SER A 3 -17.37 -39.79 11.54
N ILE A 4 -16.69 -40.70 12.26
CA ILE A 4 -15.72 -40.37 13.32
C ILE A 4 -14.71 -39.31 12.85
N ILE A 5 -14.33 -39.37 11.57
CA ILE A 5 -13.40 -38.43 10.92
C ILE A 5 -13.99 -37.02 10.87
N VAL A 6 -15.23 -36.87 10.41
CA VAL A 6 -15.91 -35.57 10.33
C VAL A 6 -16.06 -34.97 11.72
N THR A 7 -16.48 -35.77 12.70
CA THR A 7 -16.60 -35.32 14.10
C THR A 7 -15.26 -34.88 14.68
N SER A 8 -14.18 -35.62 14.42
CA SER A 8 -12.83 -35.27 14.86
C SER A 8 -12.34 -33.96 14.23
N LEU A 9 -12.57 -33.78 12.92
CA LEU A 9 -12.22 -32.55 12.19
C LEU A 9 -13.07 -31.33 12.58
N LEU A 10 -14.32 -31.52 13.00
CA LEU A 10 -15.15 -30.45 13.55
C LEU A 10 -14.59 -29.94 14.88
N LYS A 11 -14.06 -30.84 15.72
CA LYS A 11 -13.44 -30.52 17.00
C LYS A 11 -12.08 -29.85 16.84
N THR A 12 -11.17 -30.50 16.11
CA THR A 12 -9.78 -30.03 15.92
C THR A 12 -9.68 -28.85 14.96
N GLY A 13 -10.59 -28.76 14.00
CA GLY A 13 -10.48 -27.83 12.87
C GLY A 13 -9.49 -28.31 11.80
N PRO A 14 -9.23 -27.47 10.78
CA PRO A 14 -8.21 -27.73 9.76
C PRO A 14 -6.85 -27.98 10.40
N CYS A 15 -6.17 -29.06 10.02
CA CYS A 15 -4.93 -29.48 10.65
C CYS A 15 -4.11 -30.42 9.74
N LEU A 16 -2.91 -30.78 10.17
CA LEU A 16 -2.13 -31.83 9.52
C LEU A 16 -2.77 -33.20 9.73
N SER A 17 -2.59 -34.09 8.77
CA SER A 17 -3.11 -35.46 8.82
C SER A 17 -2.60 -36.24 10.04
N SER A 18 -1.39 -35.95 10.53
CA SER A 18 -0.85 -36.54 11.76
C SER A 18 -1.66 -36.11 12.99
N VAL A 19 -1.96 -34.82 13.12
CA VAL A 19 -2.76 -34.24 14.20
C VAL A 19 -4.17 -34.82 14.21
N LEU A 20 -4.79 -34.99 13.04
CA LEU A 20 -6.09 -35.65 12.95
C LEU A 20 -6.03 -37.11 13.41
N VAL A 21 -4.98 -37.84 13.00
CA VAL A 21 -4.78 -39.23 13.45
C VAL A 21 -4.64 -39.30 14.97
N GLU A 22 -3.86 -38.42 15.60
CA GLU A 22 -3.72 -38.37 17.06
C GLU A 22 -5.05 -38.03 17.77
N GLU A 23 -5.90 -37.18 17.19
CA GLU A 23 -7.24 -36.94 17.75
C GLU A 23 -8.13 -38.19 17.62
N MET A 24 -8.09 -38.90 16.49
CA MET A 24 -8.88 -40.12 16.28
C MET A 24 -8.49 -41.24 17.25
N LEU A 25 -7.22 -41.32 17.66
CA LEU A 25 -6.73 -42.31 18.64
C LEU A 25 -7.36 -42.15 20.03
N LYS A 26 -7.94 -40.99 20.35
CA LYS A 26 -8.69 -40.77 21.59
C LYS A 26 -10.03 -41.51 21.60
N THR A 27 -10.47 -42.04 20.45
CA THR A 27 -11.68 -42.87 20.35
C THR A 27 -11.35 -44.34 20.62
N PRO A 28 -12.02 -45.00 21.59
CA PRO A 28 -11.77 -46.40 21.91
C PRO A 28 -11.81 -47.32 20.68
N GLY A 29 -10.87 -48.26 20.58
CA GLY A 29 -10.80 -49.24 19.49
C GLY A 29 -10.16 -48.76 18.19
N THR A 30 -9.69 -47.50 18.11
CA THR A 30 -8.97 -46.98 16.93
C THR A 30 -7.46 -47.10 17.12
N ASN A 31 -6.77 -47.84 16.24
CA ASN A 31 -5.31 -47.87 16.18
C ASN A 31 -4.76 -46.99 15.04
N ARG A 32 -3.46 -46.68 15.08
CA ARG A 32 -2.83 -45.68 14.20
C ARG A 32 -2.91 -46.05 12.71
N ASP A 33 -2.76 -47.33 12.37
CA ASP A 33 -2.85 -47.79 10.97
C ASP A 33 -4.28 -47.77 10.43
N SER A 34 -5.25 -48.14 11.28
CA SER A 34 -6.67 -48.02 10.96
C SER A 34 -7.05 -46.56 10.72
N ALA A 35 -6.63 -45.64 11.61
CA ALA A 35 -6.88 -44.20 11.47
C ALA A 35 -6.29 -43.63 10.17
N ARG A 36 -5.04 -43.97 9.82
CA ARG A 36 -4.42 -43.54 8.55
C ARG A 36 -5.19 -44.04 7.32
N LYS A 37 -5.59 -45.32 7.32
CA LYS A 37 -6.40 -45.90 6.24
C LYS A 37 -7.76 -45.21 6.13
N GLN A 38 -8.39 -44.91 7.26
CA GLN A 38 -9.65 -44.18 7.33
C GLN A 38 -9.54 -42.76 6.73
N VAL A 39 -8.52 -41.99 7.11
CA VAL A 39 -8.26 -40.65 6.54
C VAL A 39 -8.07 -40.72 5.02
N SER A 40 -7.28 -41.69 4.54
CA SER A 40 -7.05 -41.88 3.09
C SER A 40 -8.35 -42.20 2.33
N ARG A 41 -9.17 -43.12 2.87
CA ARG A 41 -10.48 -43.47 2.30
C ARG A 41 -11.46 -42.29 2.31
N ALA A 42 -11.51 -41.52 3.39
CA ALA A 42 -12.38 -40.35 3.49
C ALA A 42 -12.00 -39.25 2.49
N ALA A 43 -10.69 -39.05 2.26
CA ALA A 43 -10.22 -38.14 1.21
C ALA A 43 -10.62 -38.62 -0.18
N ALA A 44 -10.45 -39.92 -0.48
CA ALA A 44 -10.86 -40.51 -1.76
C ALA A 44 -12.38 -40.45 -1.99
N ALA A 45 -13.18 -40.57 -0.92
CA ALA A 45 -14.62 -40.47 -0.96
C ALA A 45 -15.15 -39.02 -0.95
N GLY A 46 -14.27 -38.00 -0.92
CA GLY A 46 -14.66 -36.58 -0.90
C GLY A 46 -15.32 -36.12 0.40
N GLN A 47 -15.24 -36.91 1.49
CA GLN A 47 -15.77 -36.55 2.81
C GLN A 47 -14.89 -35.48 3.49
N ILE A 48 -13.60 -35.50 3.19
CA ILE A 48 -12.62 -34.50 3.62
C ILE A 48 -11.81 -34.06 2.40
N HIS A 49 -11.27 -32.84 2.47
CA HIS A 49 -10.39 -32.28 1.45
C HIS A 49 -8.96 -32.21 1.96
N CYS A 50 -8.00 -32.32 1.04
CA CYS A 50 -6.58 -32.31 1.33
C CYS A 50 -5.86 -31.26 0.50
N VAL A 51 -4.85 -30.64 1.09
CA VAL A 51 -3.76 -29.99 0.38
C VAL A 51 -2.60 -30.96 0.32
N GLU A 52 -2.19 -31.36 -0.88
CA GLU A 52 -1.12 -32.32 -1.10
C GLU A 52 0.17 -31.65 -1.54
N LYS A 53 1.31 -32.34 -1.36
CA LYS A 53 2.64 -31.96 -1.90
C LYS A 53 3.25 -30.65 -1.37
N LEU A 54 2.58 -29.95 -0.46
CA LEU A 54 3.10 -28.76 0.22
C LEU A 54 3.89 -29.05 1.50
N PHE A 55 3.76 -30.25 2.06
CA PHE A 55 4.39 -30.66 3.31
C PHE A 55 5.40 -31.79 3.11
N PRO A 56 6.46 -31.85 3.92
CA PRO A 56 7.43 -32.93 3.88
C PRO A 56 6.80 -34.28 4.30
N LYS A 57 7.53 -35.38 4.08
CA LYS A 57 7.17 -36.74 4.56
C LYS A 57 5.78 -37.22 4.12
N ARG A 58 5.26 -36.74 2.98
CA ARG A 58 3.93 -37.05 2.43
C ARG A 58 2.77 -36.67 3.36
N GLU A 59 3.01 -35.76 4.30
CA GLU A 59 1.97 -35.23 5.16
C GLU A 59 0.97 -34.39 4.34
N ARG A 60 -0.29 -34.37 4.78
CA ARG A 60 -1.36 -33.64 4.11
C ARG A 60 -2.00 -32.67 5.09
N PHE A 61 -2.37 -31.50 4.61
CA PHE A 61 -3.25 -30.62 5.39
C PHE A 61 -4.70 -30.95 5.06
N VAL A 62 -5.48 -31.33 6.07
CA VAL A 62 -6.82 -31.88 5.93
C VAL A 62 -7.87 -30.93 6.51
N TYR A 63 -9.02 -30.82 5.84
CA TYR A 63 -10.09 -29.90 6.21
C TYR A 63 -11.46 -30.36 5.65
N LEU A 64 -12.53 -29.86 6.24
CA LEU A 64 -13.90 -30.01 5.72
C LEU A 64 -14.20 -28.90 4.70
N LYS A 65 -15.05 -29.18 3.70
CA LYS A 65 -15.43 -28.21 2.65
C LYS A 65 -15.85 -26.85 3.21
N GLN A 66 -16.65 -26.84 4.27
CA GLN A 66 -17.15 -25.62 4.92
C GLN A 66 -16.05 -24.79 5.59
N GLN A 67 -14.97 -25.44 6.03
CA GLN A 67 -13.84 -24.79 6.72
C GLN A 67 -12.91 -24.07 5.74
N TYR A 68 -12.90 -24.45 4.45
CA TYR A 68 -12.05 -23.81 3.45
C TYR A 68 -12.27 -22.29 3.41
N GLY A 69 -11.16 -21.53 3.35
CA GLY A 69 -11.18 -20.07 3.30
C GLY A 69 -11.54 -19.36 4.61
N THR A 70 -11.88 -20.08 5.68
CA THR A 70 -12.16 -19.46 6.99
C THR A 70 -10.88 -18.95 7.66
N GLY A 71 -11.00 -18.00 8.60
CA GLY A 71 -9.85 -17.52 9.38
C GLY A 71 -9.08 -18.64 10.07
N ARG A 72 -9.79 -19.65 10.61
CA ARG A 72 -9.18 -20.84 11.24
C ARG A 72 -8.44 -21.73 10.23
N TYR A 73 -8.95 -21.85 9.00
CA TYR A 73 -8.26 -22.56 7.94
C TYR A 73 -6.92 -21.90 7.60
N TRP A 74 -6.94 -20.58 7.36
CA TRP A 74 -5.74 -19.84 7.02
C TRP A 74 -4.73 -19.80 8.17
N SER A 75 -5.19 -19.65 9.42
CA SER A 75 -4.30 -19.66 10.58
C SER A 75 -3.62 -21.02 10.74
N SER A 76 -4.38 -22.12 10.72
CA SER A 76 -3.83 -23.47 10.89
C SER A 76 -2.90 -23.86 9.74
N LEU A 77 -3.26 -23.55 8.50
CA LEU A 77 -2.42 -23.85 7.34
C LEU A 77 -1.10 -23.07 7.40
N ASN A 78 -1.17 -21.79 7.72
CA ASN A 78 0.01 -20.93 7.83
C ASN A 78 0.96 -21.42 8.93
N SER A 79 0.45 -21.70 10.14
CA SER A 79 1.27 -22.22 11.24
C SER A 79 1.93 -23.53 10.86
N ALA A 80 1.18 -24.49 10.31
CA ALA A 80 1.73 -25.77 9.89
C ALA A 80 2.85 -25.63 8.85
N LEU A 81 2.72 -24.69 7.90
CA LEU A 81 3.77 -24.43 6.92
C LEU A 81 5.00 -23.74 7.54
N LEU A 82 4.78 -22.78 8.44
CA LEU A 82 5.86 -22.09 9.15
C LEU A 82 6.68 -23.06 10.02
N ASP A 83 6.02 -24.01 10.69
CA ASP A 83 6.68 -25.04 11.51
C ASP A 83 7.63 -25.93 10.70
N THR A 84 7.41 -26.04 9.38
CA THR A 84 8.29 -26.77 8.46
C THR A 84 9.39 -25.91 7.82
N GLY A 85 9.43 -24.61 8.13
CA GLY A 85 10.33 -23.65 7.47
C GLY A 85 9.98 -23.39 6.00
N SER A 86 8.72 -23.65 5.60
CA SER A 86 8.29 -23.54 4.20
C SER A 86 8.24 -22.10 3.72
N ALA A 87 8.81 -21.84 2.54
CA ALA A 87 8.71 -20.54 1.87
C ALA A 87 7.24 -20.15 1.56
N TYR A 88 6.37 -21.14 1.34
CA TYR A 88 4.94 -20.92 1.19
C TYR A 88 4.29 -20.42 2.48
N GLY A 89 4.76 -20.87 3.65
CA GLY A 89 4.31 -20.36 4.94
C GLY A 89 4.69 -18.90 5.15
N LEU A 90 5.92 -18.50 4.78
CA LEU A 90 6.33 -17.09 4.83
C LEU A 90 5.44 -16.22 3.93
N ALA A 91 5.20 -16.65 2.69
CA ALA A 91 4.36 -15.92 1.75
C ALA A 91 2.89 -15.82 2.21
N LEU A 92 2.30 -16.89 2.76
CA LEU A 92 0.95 -16.82 3.32
C LEU A 92 0.89 -15.92 4.56
N SER A 93 1.95 -15.91 5.37
CA SER A 93 2.02 -15.02 6.53
C SER A 93 2.03 -13.54 6.11
N CYS A 94 2.76 -13.20 5.04
CA CYS A 94 2.81 -11.82 4.53
C CYS A 94 1.46 -11.35 3.98
N LEU A 95 0.72 -12.24 3.31
CA LEU A 95 -0.64 -11.99 2.81
C LEU A 95 -1.60 -11.78 3.97
N ARG A 96 -1.59 -12.68 4.96
CA ARG A 96 -2.45 -12.59 6.14
C ARG A 96 -2.21 -11.31 6.94
N ALA A 97 -0.95 -10.90 7.09
CA ALA A 97 -0.60 -9.63 7.76
C ALA A 97 -1.19 -8.40 7.04
N ARG A 98 -1.48 -8.50 5.74
CA ARG A 98 -2.01 -7.42 4.89
C ARG A 98 -3.53 -7.52 4.65
N GLY A 99 -4.25 -8.30 5.48
CA GLY A 99 -5.69 -8.51 5.31
C GLY A 99 -6.04 -9.50 4.20
N GLY A 100 -5.07 -10.31 3.76
CA GLY A 100 -5.23 -11.32 2.72
C GLY A 100 -4.96 -10.82 1.30
N ILE A 101 -4.52 -9.57 1.12
CA ILE A 101 -4.33 -8.98 -0.22
C ILE A 101 -3.24 -7.89 -0.24
N LEU A 102 -2.48 -7.82 -1.33
CA LEU A 102 -1.52 -6.76 -1.61
C LEU A 102 -1.30 -6.57 -3.11
N PRO A 103 -0.77 -5.41 -3.55
CA PRO A 103 -0.32 -5.23 -4.93
C PRO A 103 0.69 -6.31 -5.32
N LEU A 104 0.57 -6.84 -6.54
CA LEU A 104 1.48 -7.88 -7.03
C LEU A 104 2.94 -7.37 -7.04
N SER A 105 3.13 -6.10 -7.37
CA SER A 105 4.43 -5.42 -7.34
C SER A 105 5.10 -5.43 -5.96
N HIS A 106 4.33 -5.53 -4.87
CA HIS A 106 4.85 -5.54 -3.50
C HIS A 106 5.18 -6.96 -3.00
N PHE A 107 4.81 -7.99 -3.76
CA PHE A 107 4.90 -9.38 -3.30
C PHE A 107 6.34 -9.85 -3.09
N SER A 108 7.28 -9.47 -3.96
CA SER A 108 8.68 -9.91 -3.84
C SER A 108 9.34 -9.38 -2.57
N ALA A 109 9.08 -8.12 -2.21
CA ALA A 109 9.54 -7.54 -0.96
C ALA A 109 8.88 -8.20 0.26
N ALA A 110 7.57 -8.42 0.22
CA ALA A 110 6.82 -8.88 1.39
C ALA A 110 6.97 -10.37 1.71
N CYS A 111 7.12 -11.25 0.71
CA CYS A 111 6.91 -12.71 0.89
C CYS A 111 8.06 -13.45 1.60
N GLY A 112 9.19 -12.79 1.86
CA GLY A 112 10.34 -13.40 2.54
C GLY A 112 11.20 -14.32 1.68
N SER A 113 10.90 -14.44 0.38
CA SER A 113 11.66 -15.26 -0.57
C SER A 113 12.58 -14.40 -1.45
N PRO A 114 13.77 -14.88 -1.84
CA PRO A 114 14.70 -14.12 -2.65
C PRO A 114 14.26 -14.03 -4.12
N VAL A 115 14.85 -13.11 -4.88
CA VAL A 115 14.79 -13.05 -6.35
C VAL A 115 15.40 -14.32 -6.95
N ALA A 116 16.61 -14.69 -6.50
CA ALA A 116 17.26 -15.94 -6.89
C ALA A 116 18.32 -16.33 -5.84
N MET A 117 18.26 -17.56 -5.32
CA MET A 117 19.27 -18.05 -4.38
C MET A 117 19.33 -19.58 -4.38
N LYS A 118 20.54 -20.14 -4.32
CA LYS A 118 20.75 -21.60 -4.27
C LYS A 118 20.07 -22.20 -3.04
N ARG A 119 19.39 -23.34 -3.20
CA ARG A 119 18.65 -24.07 -2.14
C ARG A 119 17.46 -23.31 -1.52
N ARG A 120 17.03 -22.20 -2.11
CA ARG A 120 15.80 -21.50 -1.73
C ARG A 120 14.91 -21.33 -2.95
N LEU A 121 13.60 -21.39 -2.74
CA LEU A 121 12.64 -21.05 -3.78
C LEU A 121 12.69 -19.54 -4.01
N SER A 122 12.65 -19.11 -5.29
CA SER A 122 12.49 -17.70 -5.60
C SER A 122 11.07 -17.23 -5.27
N TRP A 123 10.88 -15.92 -5.08
CA TRP A 123 9.55 -15.36 -4.87
C TRP A 123 8.59 -15.71 -6.03
N LYS A 124 9.09 -15.79 -7.27
CA LYS A 124 8.31 -16.21 -8.44
C LYS A 124 7.87 -17.68 -8.32
N SER A 125 8.78 -18.59 -8.00
CA SER A 125 8.44 -20.00 -7.79
C SER A 125 7.46 -20.21 -6.63
N VAL A 126 7.55 -19.38 -5.59
CA VAL A 126 6.58 -19.39 -4.48
C VAL A 126 5.22 -18.89 -4.95
N LEU A 127 5.16 -17.77 -5.69
CA LEU A 127 3.92 -17.24 -6.26
C LEU A 127 3.24 -18.28 -7.18
N ASP A 128 3.99 -18.83 -8.14
CA ASP A 128 3.50 -19.82 -9.10
C ASP A 128 2.99 -21.07 -8.39
N GLY A 129 3.69 -21.54 -7.36
CA GLY A 129 3.25 -22.66 -6.54
C GLY A 129 1.95 -22.35 -5.79
N LEU A 130 1.84 -21.19 -5.15
CA LEU A 130 0.60 -20.81 -4.45
C LEU A 130 -0.60 -20.70 -5.41
N LEU A 131 -0.39 -20.20 -6.63
CA LEU A 131 -1.40 -20.17 -7.70
C LEU A 131 -1.78 -21.58 -8.13
N GLN A 132 -0.79 -22.46 -8.36
CA GLN A 132 -1.00 -23.86 -8.73
C GLN A 132 -1.82 -24.61 -7.66
N TYR A 133 -1.54 -24.35 -6.38
CA TYR A 133 -2.29 -24.93 -5.26
C TYR A 133 -3.62 -24.22 -4.96
N LYS A 134 -4.00 -23.19 -5.76
CA LYS A 134 -5.23 -22.39 -5.59
C LYS A 134 -5.35 -21.74 -4.21
N MET A 135 -4.22 -21.44 -3.58
CA MET A 135 -4.17 -20.75 -2.29
C MET A 135 -4.34 -19.24 -2.46
N ILE A 136 -3.90 -18.74 -3.61
CA ILE A 136 -4.03 -17.34 -4.00
C ILE A 136 -4.63 -17.22 -5.39
N LYS A 137 -5.08 -16.01 -5.70
CA LYS A 137 -5.44 -15.55 -7.05
C LYS A 137 -4.74 -14.23 -7.34
N VAL A 138 -4.54 -13.98 -8.63
CA VAL A 138 -4.28 -12.63 -9.12
C VAL A 138 -5.61 -11.99 -9.47
N VAL A 139 -5.88 -10.81 -8.91
CA VAL A 139 -7.12 -10.06 -9.09
C VAL A 139 -6.79 -8.63 -9.51
N MET A 140 -7.55 -8.10 -10.46
CA MET A 140 -7.46 -6.68 -10.82
C MET A 140 -8.33 -5.88 -9.87
N LEU A 141 -7.69 -5.15 -8.96
CA LEU A 141 -8.39 -4.26 -8.06
C LEU A 141 -8.50 -2.86 -8.65
N PRO A 142 -9.72 -2.31 -8.68
CA PRO A 142 -9.94 -1.05 -9.34
C PRO A 142 -9.35 0.11 -8.49
N GLY A 143 -8.53 0.96 -9.13
CA GLY A 143 -7.76 2.02 -8.50
C GLY A 143 -6.51 1.61 -7.70
N VAL A 144 -6.19 0.31 -7.67
CA VAL A 144 -4.95 -0.22 -7.08
C VAL A 144 -4.10 -0.93 -8.14
N GLY A 145 -4.75 -1.60 -9.09
CA GLY A 145 -4.12 -2.40 -10.13
C GLY A 145 -4.07 -3.89 -9.79
N GLU A 146 -3.11 -4.59 -10.35
CA GLU A 146 -2.95 -6.03 -10.18
C GLU A 146 -2.53 -6.37 -8.75
N CYS A 147 -3.32 -7.22 -8.09
CA CYS A 147 -3.12 -7.64 -6.71
C CYS A 147 -3.04 -9.15 -6.60
N VAL A 148 -2.23 -9.63 -5.66
CA VAL A 148 -2.25 -11.02 -5.22
C VAL A 148 -3.06 -11.13 -3.94
N ALA A 149 -4.02 -12.04 -3.93
CA ALA A 149 -4.98 -12.20 -2.84
C ALA A 149 -5.16 -13.66 -2.45
N LEU A 150 -5.44 -13.93 -1.17
CA LEU A 150 -5.89 -15.25 -0.74
C LEU A 150 -7.17 -15.64 -1.49
N THR A 151 -7.33 -16.93 -1.77
CA THR A 151 -8.54 -17.42 -2.44
C THR A 151 -9.76 -17.26 -1.55
N GLU A 152 -10.72 -16.45 -2.00
CA GLU A 152 -12.00 -16.23 -1.33
C GLU A 152 -13.11 -17.10 -1.94
N LYS A 153 -14.16 -17.33 -1.16
CA LYS A 153 -15.36 -18.06 -1.65
C LYS A 153 -16.14 -17.27 -2.69
N ASN A 154 -16.12 -15.93 -2.61
CA ASN A 154 -16.75 -15.03 -3.57
C ASN A 154 -15.82 -13.87 -3.92
N ASP A 155 -15.99 -13.31 -5.11
CA ASP A 155 -15.15 -12.21 -5.58
C ASP A 155 -15.52 -10.86 -4.92
N ASN A 156 -16.72 -10.75 -4.32
CA ASN A 156 -17.13 -9.57 -3.54
C ASN A 156 -16.22 -9.31 -2.33
N GLY A 157 -15.55 -10.35 -1.81
CA GLY A 157 -14.55 -10.20 -0.76
C GLY A 157 -13.39 -9.28 -1.17
N TYR A 158 -12.96 -9.34 -2.43
CA TYR A 158 -11.87 -8.51 -2.94
C TYR A 158 -12.27 -7.05 -3.10
N LEU A 159 -13.51 -6.78 -3.53
CA LEU A 159 -14.01 -5.41 -3.68
C LEU A 159 -14.09 -4.67 -2.34
N ARG A 160 -14.45 -5.37 -1.25
CA ARG A 160 -14.46 -4.78 0.10
C ARG A 160 -13.06 -4.39 0.59
N ALA A 161 -12.01 -4.99 0.03
CA ALA A 161 -10.63 -4.69 0.42
C ALA A 161 -10.06 -3.44 -0.26
N VAL A 162 -10.73 -2.89 -1.29
CA VAL A 162 -10.20 -1.75 -2.08
C VAL A 162 -9.94 -0.52 -1.20
N HIS A 163 -10.91 -0.08 -0.41
CA HIS A 163 -10.76 1.13 0.40
C HIS A 163 -9.72 0.98 1.53
N PRO A 164 -9.77 -0.08 2.35
CA PRO A 164 -8.72 -0.30 3.36
C PRO A 164 -7.32 -0.44 2.75
N LEU A 165 -7.22 -1.07 1.58
CA LEU A 165 -5.94 -1.22 0.87
C LEU A 165 -5.41 0.14 0.38
N LYS A 166 -6.25 0.96 -0.26
CA LYS A 166 -5.88 2.31 -0.68
C LYS A 166 -5.41 3.16 0.52
N ALA A 167 -6.19 3.18 1.60
CA ALA A 167 -5.85 3.91 2.82
C ALA A 167 -4.48 3.52 3.38
N ARG A 168 -4.19 2.21 3.45
CA ARG A 168 -2.89 1.70 3.89
C ARG A 168 -1.77 2.12 2.94
N LEU A 169 -1.96 1.97 1.62
CA LEU A 169 -0.94 2.31 0.63
C LEU A 169 -0.61 3.81 0.65
N THR A 170 -1.62 4.68 0.77
CA THR A 170 -1.43 6.13 0.88
C THR A 170 -0.63 6.50 2.14
N THR A 171 -0.99 5.93 3.30
CA THR A 171 -0.27 6.23 4.55
C THR A 171 1.14 5.65 4.59
N GLU A 172 1.36 4.46 4.03
CA GLU A 172 2.70 3.89 3.85
C GLU A 172 3.54 4.76 2.90
N SER A 173 2.96 5.33 1.84
CA SER A 173 3.64 6.27 0.93
C SER A 173 4.14 7.53 1.67
N VAL A 174 3.26 8.15 2.45
CA VAL A 174 3.58 9.32 3.28
C VAL A 174 4.71 9.00 4.26
N LEU A 175 4.62 7.87 4.96
CA LEU A 175 5.64 7.43 5.90
C LEU A 175 6.98 7.15 5.19
N MET A 176 6.95 6.49 4.03
CA MET A 176 8.16 6.16 3.26
C MET A 176 8.92 7.40 2.83
N LYS A 177 8.22 8.45 2.37
CA LYS A 177 8.83 9.74 2.02
C LYS A 177 9.42 10.43 3.24
N SER A 178 8.73 10.38 4.37
CA SER A 178 9.19 10.93 5.66
C SER A 178 10.47 10.22 6.13
N LEU A 179 10.46 8.89 6.12
CA LEU A 179 11.63 8.06 6.43
C LEU A 179 12.79 8.37 5.49
N SER A 180 12.52 8.46 4.19
CA SER A 180 13.53 8.77 3.17
C SER A 180 14.24 10.09 3.44
N GLN A 181 13.49 11.14 3.81
CA GLN A 181 14.09 12.43 4.17
C GLN A 181 14.87 12.33 5.50
N TRP A 182 14.32 11.61 6.48
CA TRP A 182 14.95 11.45 7.77
C TRP A 182 16.29 10.71 7.68
N VAL A 183 16.37 9.59 6.97
CA VAL A 183 17.63 8.85 6.83
C VAL A 183 18.68 9.65 6.04
N ARG A 184 18.26 10.46 5.06
CA ARG A 184 19.12 11.38 4.31
C ARG A 184 19.68 12.49 5.21
N ASN A 185 18.81 13.18 5.93
CA ASN A 185 19.19 14.32 6.77
C ASN A 185 20.09 13.92 7.95
N ASN A 186 19.94 12.68 8.44
CA ASN A 186 20.78 12.15 9.51
C ASN A 186 22.08 11.51 9.00
N GLY A 187 22.38 11.57 7.69
CA GLY A 187 23.61 10.99 7.13
C GLY A 187 23.71 9.46 7.28
N ILE A 188 22.57 8.78 7.50
CA ILE A 188 22.53 7.31 7.64
C ILE A 188 22.87 6.65 6.31
N ILE A 189 22.53 7.30 5.20
CA ILE A 189 22.67 6.77 3.85
C ILE A 189 23.33 7.79 2.91
N SER A 190 23.81 7.33 1.75
CA SER A 190 24.22 8.23 0.68
C SER A 190 22.99 8.85 0.00
N TYR A 191 22.96 10.19 -0.05
CA TYR A 191 21.75 11.00 -0.27
C TYR A 191 20.96 10.63 -1.55
N ASP A 192 21.64 10.57 -2.70
CA ASP A 192 21.02 10.35 -4.02
C ASP A 192 20.88 8.87 -4.41
N THR A 193 21.27 7.95 -3.52
CA THR A 193 21.33 6.50 -3.83
C THR A 193 20.14 5.71 -3.30
N LEU A 194 19.22 6.37 -2.59
CA LEU A 194 18.04 5.76 -2.00
C LEU A 194 17.11 5.20 -3.09
N ARG A 195 16.62 4.00 -2.86
CA ARG A 195 15.65 3.29 -3.70
C ARG A 195 14.41 2.96 -2.89
N THR A 196 13.24 3.14 -3.48
CA THR A 196 11.94 2.77 -2.89
C THR A 196 11.14 1.87 -3.82
N ARG A 197 10.14 1.19 -3.27
CA ARG A 197 9.18 0.41 -4.06
C ARG A 197 8.22 1.28 -4.91
N GLU A 198 8.20 2.60 -4.71
CA GLU A 198 7.31 3.53 -5.43
C GLU A 198 7.82 3.87 -6.84
N ASP A 199 9.14 3.80 -7.06
CA ASP A 199 9.79 4.06 -8.34
C ASP A 199 10.48 2.79 -8.91
N PRO A 200 9.75 1.68 -9.16
CA PRO A 200 10.36 0.44 -9.60
C PRO A 200 10.68 0.48 -11.10
N SER A 201 11.87 0.98 -11.46
CA SER A 201 12.53 0.51 -12.69
C SER A 201 13.40 -0.72 -12.36
N PRO A 202 13.70 -1.62 -13.32
CA PRO A 202 14.59 -2.76 -13.08
C PRO A 202 15.97 -2.38 -12.52
N VAL A 203 16.40 -1.14 -12.73
CA VAL A 203 17.65 -0.57 -12.21
C VAL A 203 17.49 -0.02 -10.78
N GLN A 204 16.28 0.37 -10.39
CA GLN A 204 15.97 1.04 -9.13
C GLN A 204 15.24 0.15 -8.11
N THR A 205 14.95 -1.12 -8.39
CA THR A 205 14.38 -2.04 -7.40
C THR A 205 15.21 -2.05 -6.10
N PRO A 206 14.59 -1.84 -4.92
CA PRO A 206 15.31 -1.85 -3.65
C PRO A 206 15.70 -3.29 -3.28
N CYS A 207 16.89 -3.70 -3.68
CA CYS A 207 17.36 -5.08 -3.53
C CYS A 207 18.71 -5.13 -2.82
N VAL A 208 18.84 -6.04 -1.85
CA VAL A 208 20.11 -6.34 -1.17
C VAL A 208 20.26 -7.85 -1.04
N ALA A 209 21.40 -8.38 -1.49
CA ALA A 209 21.73 -9.81 -1.43
C ALA A 209 20.61 -10.73 -1.99
N ASN A 210 20.04 -10.34 -3.13
CA ASN A 210 18.93 -10.99 -3.82
C ASN A 210 17.60 -11.01 -3.05
N PHE A 211 17.41 -10.15 -2.07
CA PHE A 211 16.12 -9.92 -1.43
C PHE A 211 15.62 -8.52 -1.73
N ASP A 212 14.36 -8.41 -2.14
CA ASP A 212 13.70 -7.14 -2.33
C ASP A 212 13.17 -6.60 -0.99
N PHE A 213 13.10 -5.28 -0.88
CA PHE A 213 12.63 -4.54 0.28
C PHE A 213 11.77 -3.36 -0.16
N ASP A 214 11.08 -2.73 0.79
CA ASP A 214 10.32 -1.52 0.50
C ASP A 214 11.24 -0.32 0.25
N LEU A 215 12.39 -0.26 0.95
CA LEU A 215 13.38 0.80 0.83
C LEU A 215 14.80 0.28 1.11
N THR A 216 15.77 0.66 0.28
CA THR A 216 17.19 0.38 0.51
C THR A 216 18.09 1.55 0.09
N ALA A 217 19.25 1.67 0.74
CA ALA A 217 20.30 2.59 0.31
C ALA A 217 21.67 2.16 0.85
N PRO A 218 22.77 2.37 0.08
CA PRO A 218 24.13 2.31 0.61
C PRO A 218 24.33 3.19 1.84
N SER A 219 25.05 2.66 2.83
CA SER A 219 25.45 3.36 4.05
C SER A 219 26.94 3.22 4.31
N TYR A 220 27.55 4.34 4.74
CA TYR A 220 28.96 4.43 5.09
C TYR A 220 29.17 4.68 6.59
N LEU A 221 28.13 4.50 7.41
CA LEU A 221 28.29 4.53 8.86
C LEU A 221 29.30 3.47 9.28
N ASN A 222 30.21 3.84 10.18
CA ASN A 222 31.35 3.01 10.59
C ASN A 222 30.97 1.54 10.93
N PRO A 223 29.87 1.25 11.69
CA PRO A 223 29.48 -0.13 11.98
C PRO A 223 29.13 -0.97 10.75
N LEU A 224 28.65 -0.32 9.68
CA LEU A 224 28.23 -0.95 8.42
C LEU A 224 29.34 -0.96 7.37
N LEU A 225 30.35 -0.12 7.54
CA LEU A 225 31.48 0.01 6.63
C LEU A 225 32.33 -1.27 6.64
N GLN A 226 32.77 -1.69 5.46
CA GLN A 226 33.62 -2.85 5.26
C GLN A 226 34.82 -2.47 4.41
N PHE A 227 35.90 -3.24 4.53
CA PHE A 227 37.10 -3.07 3.72
C PHE A 227 37.37 -4.36 2.95
N SER A 228 37.68 -4.22 1.67
CA SER A 228 38.19 -5.33 0.87
C SER A 228 39.59 -5.74 1.35
N ARG A 229 40.10 -6.88 0.84
CA ARG A 229 41.49 -7.28 1.10
C ARG A 229 42.52 -6.30 0.52
N SER A 230 42.15 -5.51 -0.49
CA SER A 230 42.99 -4.46 -1.09
C SER A 230 42.88 -3.11 -0.36
N GLY A 231 42.07 -3.01 0.70
CA GLY A 231 41.84 -1.77 1.45
C GLY A 231 40.73 -0.88 0.88
N GLU A 232 40.06 -1.29 -0.20
CA GLU A 232 38.94 -0.53 -0.77
C GLU A 232 37.72 -0.55 0.15
N ILE A 233 37.10 0.62 0.32
CA ILE A 233 35.88 0.77 1.11
C ILE A 233 34.71 0.12 0.37
N ARG A 234 33.95 -0.70 1.10
CA ARG A 234 32.67 -1.25 0.68
C ARG A 234 31.59 -0.78 1.63
N SER A 235 30.56 -0.13 1.09
CA SER A 235 29.42 0.31 1.87
C SER A 235 28.67 -0.89 2.46
N GLY A 236 28.06 -0.68 3.62
CA GLY A 236 26.92 -1.49 4.03
C GLY A 236 25.62 -0.94 3.43
N PHE A 237 24.49 -1.39 3.95
CA PHE A 237 23.18 -0.97 3.50
C PHE A 237 22.25 -0.64 4.67
N PHE A 238 21.45 0.39 4.50
CA PHE A 238 20.21 0.55 5.24
C PHE A 238 19.10 -0.16 4.47
N VAL A 239 18.28 -0.95 5.16
CA VAL A 239 17.12 -1.63 4.56
C VAL A 239 15.92 -1.48 5.47
N CYS A 240 14.77 -1.19 4.88
CA CYS A 240 13.53 -1.01 5.61
C CYS A 240 12.35 -1.65 4.88
N ASP A 241 11.54 -2.40 5.62
CA ASP A 241 10.17 -2.76 5.23
C ASP A 241 9.16 -2.06 6.16
N MET A 242 7.93 -1.90 5.71
CA MET A 242 6.85 -1.32 6.50
C MET A 242 5.51 -2.01 6.26
N LEU A 243 4.70 -2.01 7.31
CA LEU A 243 3.31 -2.44 7.25
C LEU A 243 2.48 -1.70 8.30
N LEU A 244 1.61 -0.79 7.83
CA LEU A 244 0.73 0.00 8.69
C LEU A 244 -0.70 -0.58 8.73
N GLY A 245 -1.50 -0.14 9.71
CA GLY A 245 -2.90 -0.50 9.86
C GLY A 245 -3.21 -1.50 10.98
N TYR A 246 -2.18 -2.18 11.53
CA TYR A 246 -2.39 -3.30 12.44
C TYR A 246 -1.24 -3.45 13.44
N LYS A 247 -1.58 -4.04 14.61
CA LYS A 247 -0.60 -4.60 15.53
C LYS A 247 -0.01 -5.90 14.95
N LEU A 248 1.31 -5.97 14.82
CA LEU A 248 1.99 -7.12 14.22
C LEU A 248 2.45 -8.12 15.28
N SER A 249 2.12 -9.39 15.02
CA SER A 249 2.62 -10.54 15.80
C SER A 249 3.91 -11.09 15.21
N LEU A 250 4.59 -11.98 15.95
CA LEU A 250 5.80 -12.64 15.47
C LEU A 250 5.56 -13.39 14.15
N VAL A 251 4.41 -14.06 14.02
CA VAL A 251 4.01 -14.76 12.80
C VAL A 251 3.99 -13.80 11.60
N HIS A 252 3.47 -12.58 11.77
CA HIS A 252 3.40 -11.57 10.70
C HIS A 252 4.80 -11.10 10.25
N LEU A 253 5.76 -11.06 11.17
CA LEU A 253 7.13 -10.57 10.93
C LEU A 253 8.12 -11.65 10.50
N GLN A 254 7.73 -12.93 10.62
CA GLN A 254 8.57 -14.07 10.24
C GLN A 254 9.18 -13.96 8.83
N PRO A 255 8.47 -13.48 7.79
CA PRO A 255 9.05 -13.29 6.45
C PRO A 255 10.25 -12.34 6.48
N PHE A 256 10.10 -11.16 7.10
CA PHE A 256 11.16 -10.16 7.17
C PHE A 256 12.35 -10.63 8.02
N ILE A 257 12.08 -11.20 9.20
CA ILE A 257 13.13 -11.76 10.08
C ILE A 257 13.92 -12.84 9.33
N THR A 258 13.25 -13.67 8.52
CA THR A 258 13.90 -14.71 7.72
C THR A 258 14.78 -14.12 6.60
N LYS A 259 14.36 -13.02 5.95
CA LYS A 259 15.22 -12.28 5.00
C LYS A 259 16.50 -11.81 5.71
N CYS A 260 16.36 -11.10 6.83
CA CYS A 260 17.47 -10.52 7.58
C CYS A 260 18.48 -11.59 8.02
N ARG A 261 18.00 -12.70 8.61
CA ARG A 261 18.85 -13.85 8.99
C ARG A 261 19.54 -14.49 7.79
N SER A 262 18.83 -14.62 6.67
CA SER A 262 19.40 -15.18 5.45
C SER A 262 20.54 -14.32 4.92
N ILE A 263 20.36 -13.00 4.87
CA ILE A 263 21.41 -12.06 4.45
C ILE A 263 22.62 -12.15 5.39
N ASN A 264 22.40 -12.12 6.71
CA ASN A 264 23.49 -12.21 7.68
C ASN A 264 24.24 -13.56 7.66
N SER A 265 23.61 -14.63 7.16
CA SER A 265 24.25 -15.95 7.05
C SER A 265 25.16 -16.10 5.82
N LEU A 266 25.13 -15.17 4.86
CA LEU A 266 25.95 -15.25 3.65
C LEU A 266 27.41 -14.86 3.93
N ARG A 267 28.36 -15.67 3.46
CA ARG A 267 29.81 -15.49 3.71
C ARG A 267 30.36 -14.13 3.28
N ASN A 268 29.83 -13.57 2.19
CA ASN A 268 30.30 -12.30 1.60
C ASN A 268 29.14 -11.28 1.50
N SER A 269 28.23 -11.29 2.48
CA SER A 269 27.08 -10.39 2.50
C SER A 269 27.50 -8.96 2.84
N PRO A 270 26.82 -7.94 2.30
CA PRO A 270 26.91 -6.61 2.88
C PRO A 270 26.40 -6.59 4.33
N ARG A 271 27.07 -5.81 5.19
CA ARG A 271 26.52 -5.46 6.50
C ARG A 271 25.28 -4.60 6.30
N CYS A 272 24.21 -4.92 7.02
CA CYS A 272 22.93 -4.25 6.87
C CYS A 272 22.46 -3.72 8.23
N LEU A 273 21.92 -2.50 8.22
CA LEU A 273 21.07 -1.99 9.29
C LEU A 273 19.61 -2.25 8.90
N PHE A 274 18.98 -3.19 9.60
CA PHE A 274 17.62 -3.61 9.33
C PHE A 274 16.63 -2.80 10.17
N MET A 275 15.58 -2.30 9.53
CA MET A 275 14.45 -1.66 10.19
C MET A 275 13.14 -2.27 9.67
N PHE A 276 12.18 -2.45 10.57
CA PHE A 276 10.79 -2.69 10.18
C PHE A 276 9.94 -1.60 10.83
N ILE A 277 8.99 -1.01 10.11
CA ILE A 277 8.05 -0.02 10.68
C ILE A 277 6.64 -0.59 10.70
N ALA A 278 5.97 -0.49 11.85
CA ALA A 278 4.56 -0.82 12.02
C ALA A 278 3.89 0.15 13.00
N ASP A 279 2.55 0.15 13.05
CA ASP A 279 1.82 0.94 14.04
C ASP A 279 2.14 0.44 15.46
N GLU A 280 2.13 -0.89 15.64
CA GLU A 280 2.38 -1.52 16.93
C GLU A 280 2.92 -2.95 16.75
N TYR A 281 3.62 -3.46 17.77
CA TYR A 281 4.11 -4.83 17.84
C TYR A 281 3.54 -5.53 19.07
N SER A 282 3.29 -6.84 18.98
CA SER A 282 3.16 -7.65 20.19
C SER A 282 4.52 -7.77 20.90
N GLU A 283 4.49 -8.02 22.21
CA GLU A 283 5.69 -8.07 23.04
C GLU A 283 6.70 -9.12 22.53
N ASP A 284 6.22 -10.32 22.23
CA ASP A 284 7.04 -11.41 21.68
C ASP A 284 7.68 -11.05 20.33
N ALA A 285 6.94 -10.34 19.47
CA ALA A 285 7.44 -9.88 18.18
C ALA A 285 8.51 -8.79 18.34
N PHE A 286 8.29 -7.84 19.25
CA PHE A 286 9.23 -6.76 19.57
C PHE A 286 10.56 -7.33 20.09
N GLN A 287 10.50 -8.24 21.06
CA GLN A 287 11.69 -8.88 21.61
C GLN A 287 12.45 -9.70 20.56
N GLU A 288 11.73 -10.44 19.71
CA GLU A 288 12.38 -11.28 18.70
C GLU A 288 13.07 -10.44 17.60
N MET A 289 12.50 -9.31 17.21
CA MET A 289 13.17 -8.37 16.30
C MET A 289 14.46 -7.81 16.91
N LYS A 290 14.43 -7.39 18.19
CA LYS A 290 15.63 -6.92 18.88
C LYS A 290 16.72 -8.00 18.92
N ARG A 291 16.36 -9.25 19.25
CA ARG A 291 17.29 -10.39 19.23
C ARG A 291 17.86 -10.65 17.84
N ALA A 292 17.09 -10.41 16.79
CA ALA A 292 17.53 -10.53 15.41
C ALA A 292 18.39 -9.34 14.92
N GLY A 293 18.64 -8.33 15.76
CA GLY A 293 19.39 -7.12 15.37
C GLY A 293 18.62 -6.19 14.45
N ILE A 294 17.29 -6.25 14.49
CA ILE A 294 16.38 -5.42 13.70
C ILE A 294 15.89 -4.27 14.58
N ILE A 295 15.77 -3.07 14.01
CA ILE A 295 15.11 -1.92 14.66
C ILE A 295 13.59 -2.08 14.53
N PRO A 296 12.84 -2.34 15.62
CA PRO A 296 11.38 -2.30 15.62
C PRO A 296 10.90 -0.84 15.78
N ALA A 297 10.62 -0.18 14.66
CA ALA A 297 10.25 1.23 14.66
C ALA A 297 8.73 1.42 14.55
N THR A 298 8.22 2.50 15.14
CA THR A 298 6.85 2.97 14.95
C THR A 298 6.89 4.40 14.41
N PRO A 299 5.83 4.88 13.74
CA PRO A 299 5.75 6.29 13.36
C PRO A 299 5.96 7.24 14.54
N GLU A 300 5.42 6.89 15.71
CA GLU A 300 5.58 7.66 16.95
C GLU A 300 7.04 7.72 17.42
N ASN A 301 7.74 6.58 17.43
CA ASN A 301 9.14 6.54 17.89
C ASN A 301 10.10 7.24 16.92
N LEU A 302 9.77 7.32 15.63
CA LEU A 302 10.61 7.96 14.62
C LEU A 302 10.35 9.47 14.51
N PHE A 303 9.08 9.90 14.58
CA PHE A 303 8.65 11.25 14.21
C PHE A 303 7.80 11.95 15.26
N GLY A 304 7.53 11.30 16.39
CA GLY A 304 6.69 11.82 17.47
C GLY A 304 5.21 11.49 17.30
N LYS A 305 4.47 11.67 18.40
CA LYS A 305 3.05 11.32 18.51
C LYS A 305 2.16 12.07 17.52
N ASP A 306 2.37 13.37 17.35
CA ASP A 306 1.53 14.20 16.45
C ASP A 306 1.55 13.69 15.00
N PHE A 307 2.72 13.22 14.54
CA PHE A 307 2.85 12.63 13.21
C PHE A 307 2.16 11.27 13.11
N ALA A 308 2.31 10.42 14.13
CA ALA A 308 1.63 9.13 14.18
C ALA A 308 0.10 9.29 14.18
N ASP A 309 -0.43 10.21 15.00
CA ASP A 309 -1.85 10.52 15.06
C ASP A 309 -2.36 11.07 13.72
N ALA A 310 -1.58 11.92 13.03
CA ALA A 310 -1.93 12.42 11.71
C ALA A 310 -2.00 11.30 10.64
N LEU A 311 -1.10 10.33 10.68
CA LEU A 311 -1.16 9.16 9.80
C LEU A 311 -2.39 8.30 10.07
N ILE A 312 -2.76 8.10 11.34
CA ILE A 312 -3.97 7.35 11.70
C ILE A 312 -5.21 8.07 11.17
N GLN A 313 -5.34 9.37 11.42
CA GLN A 313 -6.47 10.17 10.95
C GLN A 313 -6.58 10.19 9.41
N LEU A 314 -5.45 10.28 8.70
CA LEU A 314 -5.41 10.19 7.25
C LEU A 314 -5.90 8.82 6.75
N ARG A 315 -5.43 7.73 7.36
CA ARG A 315 -5.88 6.38 7.00
C ARG A 315 -7.39 6.24 7.20
N ASP A 316 -7.89 6.72 8.33
CA ASP A 316 -9.31 6.64 8.66
C ASP A 316 -10.14 7.45 7.67
N LEU A 317 -9.71 8.68 7.34
CA LEU A 317 -10.33 9.52 6.32
C LEU A 317 -10.41 8.80 4.96
N VAL A 318 -9.29 8.30 4.45
CA VAL A 318 -9.24 7.61 3.14
C VAL A 318 -10.07 6.32 3.18
N GLY A 319 -10.07 5.61 4.32
CA GLY A 319 -10.87 4.41 4.54
C GLY A 319 -12.37 4.67 4.71
N SER A 320 -12.76 5.86 5.20
CA SER A 320 -14.12 6.23 5.57
C SER A 320 -14.87 7.07 4.52
N LEU A 321 -14.28 7.34 3.35
CA LEU A 321 -14.91 8.07 2.22
C LEU A 321 -16.25 7.47 1.71
N THR A 322 -16.80 6.46 2.39
CA THR A 322 -18.12 5.85 2.14
C THR A 322 -19.21 6.25 3.14
N LEU A 323 -18.94 7.01 4.21
CA LEU A 323 -19.96 7.40 5.21
C LEU A 323 -19.94 8.92 5.49
N SER A 324 -20.89 9.64 4.86
CA SER A 324 -21.35 11.01 5.14
C SER A 324 -20.29 12.04 5.56
N LEU A 325 -19.80 12.77 4.55
CA LEU A 325 -18.59 13.61 4.55
C LEU A 325 -18.76 15.08 5.00
N LYS A 326 -19.91 15.48 5.57
CA LYS A 326 -20.21 16.88 5.91
C LYS A 326 -19.40 17.46 7.07
N ASP A 327 -18.86 16.63 7.98
CA ASP A 327 -18.15 17.08 9.19
C ASP A 327 -16.60 17.09 9.05
N ASN A 328 -16.05 16.71 7.89
CA ASN A 328 -14.61 16.37 7.76
C ASN A 328 -13.69 17.47 7.20
N ILE A 329 -14.20 18.61 6.73
CA ILE A 329 -13.35 19.66 6.12
C ILE A 329 -12.30 20.18 7.12
N ALA A 330 -12.69 20.39 8.38
CA ALA A 330 -11.77 20.85 9.43
C ALA A 330 -10.73 19.79 9.81
N ALA A 331 -11.12 18.51 9.82
CA ALA A 331 -10.20 17.40 10.08
C ALA A 331 -9.13 17.30 8.98
N ILE A 332 -9.49 17.55 7.71
CA ILE A 332 -8.53 17.50 6.61
C ILE A 332 -7.51 18.65 6.68
N ASP A 333 -7.94 19.85 7.08
CA ASP A 333 -7.02 20.98 7.28
C ASP A 333 -5.97 20.69 8.35
N ASP A 334 -6.39 20.06 9.45
CA ASP A 334 -5.53 19.66 10.57
C ASP A 334 -4.53 18.57 10.13
N ILE A 335 -5.00 17.51 9.44
CA ILE A 335 -4.14 16.46 8.88
C ILE A 335 -3.09 17.05 7.96
N MET A 336 -3.49 17.91 7.02
CA MET A 336 -2.57 18.57 6.08
C MET A 336 -1.53 19.43 6.79
N SER A 337 -1.94 20.18 7.82
CA SER A 337 -1.05 21.04 8.60
C SER A 337 -0.03 20.23 9.41
N ARG A 338 -0.39 19.03 9.88
CA ARG A 338 0.52 18.12 10.60
C ARG A 338 1.50 17.40 9.67
N VAL A 339 1.10 17.12 8.43
CA VAL A 339 1.92 16.39 7.44
C VAL A 339 2.71 17.33 6.51
N SER A 340 2.42 18.64 6.52
CA SER A 340 2.97 19.63 5.58
C SER A 340 4.50 19.74 5.57
N ASN A 341 5.18 19.36 6.65
CA ASN A 341 6.64 19.40 6.77
C ASN A 341 7.36 18.37 5.89
N ILE A 342 6.62 17.47 5.21
CA ILE A 342 7.20 16.41 4.38
C ILE A 342 6.97 16.74 2.90
N ALA A 343 8.03 17.26 2.27
CA ALA A 343 7.99 17.89 0.94
C ALA A 343 7.35 17.05 -0.20
N GLY A 344 7.23 15.72 -0.08
CA GLY A 344 6.58 14.83 -1.07
C GLY A 344 5.33 14.08 -0.60
N ALA A 345 5.02 14.08 0.70
CA ALA A 345 3.72 13.59 1.19
C ALA A 345 2.63 14.62 0.91
N THR A 346 2.96 15.90 1.09
CA THR A 346 2.06 17.02 0.85
C THR A 346 1.48 17.02 -0.56
N SER A 347 2.24 16.63 -1.60
CA SER A 347 1.73 16.64 -2.98
C SER A 347 0.68 15.57 -3.26
N GLN A 348 0.84 14.36 -2.72
CA GLN A 348 -0.16 13.30 -2.88
C GLN A 348 -1.43 13.65 -2.10
N LEU A 349 -1.26 14.10 -0.85
CA LEU A 349 -2.38 14.51 -0.01
C LEU A 349 -3.11 15.73 -0.57
N GLN A 350 -2.40 16.64 -1.25
CA GLN A 350 -3.03 17.71 -2.02
C GLN A 350 -3.88 17.18 -3.18
N GLY A 351 -3.43 16.15 -3.88
CA GLY A 351 -4.24 15.48 -4.91
C GLY A 351 -5.54 14.93 -4.33
N ASP A 352 -5.44 14.07 -3.31
CA ASP A 352 -6.59 13.42 -2.67
C ASP A 352 -7.55 14.46 -2.02
N LEU A 353 -7.01 15.50 -1.38
CA LEU A 353 -7.79 16.60 -0.82
C LEU A 353 -8.52 17.40 -1.90
N PHE A 354 -7.88 17.60 -3.07
CA PHE A 354 -8.51 18.32 -4.15
C PHE A 354 -9.72 17.56 -4.70
N GLU A 355 -9.60 16.24 -4.90
CA GLU A 355 -10.72 15.37 -5.28
C GLU A 355 -11.89 15.52 -4.29
N TYR A 356 -11.60 15.54 -3.00
CA TYR A 356 -12.60 15.76 -1.95
C TYR A 356 -13.28 17.13 -2.05
N ILE A 357 -12.50 18.21 -2.22
CA ILE A 357 -13.06 19.57 -2.36
C ILE A 357 -14.00 19.65 -3.56
N ILE A 358 -13.60 19.04 -4.68
CA ILE A 358 -14.43 19.00 -5.89
C ILE A 358 -15.71 18.19 -5.64
N ALA A 359 -15.62 17.05 -4.98
CA ALA A 359 -16.78 16.25 -4.63
C ALA A 359 -17.79 17.05 -3.77
N GLU A 360 -17.34 17.72 -2.72
CA GLU A 360 -18.21 18.55 -1.87
C GLU A 360 -18.78 19.77 -2.61
N THR A 361 -18.00 20.36 -3.52
CA THR A 361 -18.47 21.45 -4.38
C THR A 361 -19.61 20.99 -5.29
N VAL A 362 -19.48 19.81 -5.88
CA VAL A 362 -20.48 19.23 -6.80
C VAL A 362 -21.70 18.71 -6.04
N ARG A 363 -21.56 18.35 -4.75
CA ARG A 363 -22.68 17.88 -3.91
C ARG A 363 -23.81 18.89 -3.73
N ILE A 364 -23.55 20.16 -4.03
CA ILE A 364 -24.55 21.23 -3.98
C ILE A 364 -25.61 21.04 -5.05
N ASP A 365 -25.19 20.58 -6.24
CA ASP A 365 -26.08 20.41 -7.39
C ASP A 365 -26.55 18.96 -7.56
N SER A 366 -25.88 18.00 -6.90
CA SER A 366 -26.22 16.59 -6.94
C SER A 366 -25.98 15.90 -5.60
N LYS A 367 -26.97 15.18 -5.08
CA LYS A 367 -26.78 14.43 -3.82
C LYS A 367 -26.04 13.10 -4.02
N ASP A 368 -26.01 12.58 -5.23
CA ASP A 368 -25.35 11.32 -5.56
C ASP A 368 -23.99 11.60 -6.19
N VAL A 369 -22.98 11.65 -5.31
CA VAL A 369 -21.58 11.92 -5.67
C VAL A 369 -20.69 10.86 -5.05
N VAL A 370 -19.86 10.23 -5.88
CA VAL A 370 -18.95 9.14 -5.53
C VAL A 370 -17.52 9.53 -5.92
N VAL A 371 -16.60 9.45 -4.96
CA VAL A 371 -15.16 9.70 -5.19
C VAL A 371 -14.45 8.39 -5.53
N GLY A 372 -13.50 8.43 -6.47
CA GLY A 372 -12.71 7.28 -6.89
C GLY A 372 -13.56 6.17 -7.51
N LYS A 373 -14.62 6.52 -8.25
CA LYS A 373 -15.52 5.54 -8.88
C LYS A 373 -14.81 4.85 -10.02
N ILE A 374 -14.73 3.53 -9.96
CA ILE A 374 -14.22 2.76 -11.08
C ILE A 374 -15.32 2.37 -12.05
N CYS A 375 -15.06 2.69 -13.31
CA CYS A 375 -15.90 2.41 -14.45
C CYS A 375 -15.29 1.27 -15.26
N LYS A 376 -16.14 0.39 -15.77
CA LYS A 376 -15.72 -0.77 -16.56
C LYS A 376 -16.39 -0.74 -17.93
N SER A 377 -15.62 -0.92 -19.00
CA SER A 377 -16.14 -1.08 -20.35
C SER A 377 -16.65 -2.51 -20.56
N GLN A 378 -17.51 -2.72 -21.56
CA GLN A 378 -17.96 -4.07 -21.94
C GLN A 378 -16.80 -5.00 -22.36
N LYS A 379 -15.70 -4.43 -22.86
CA LYS A 379 -14.49 -5.16 -23.26
C LYS A 379 -13.59 -5.55 -22.08
N GLY A 380 -13.93 -5.11 -20.86
CA GLY A 380 -13.19 -5.41 -19.64
C GLY A 380 -12.17 -4.34 -19.24
N ASP A 381 -11.97 -3.30 -20.05
CA ASP A 381 -11.11 -2.17 -19.68
C ASP A 381 -11.67 -1.44 -18.47
N THR A 382 -10.79 -0.92 -17.62
CA THR A 382 -11.18 -0.17 -16.42
C THR A 382 -10.46 1.17 -16.36
N ALA A 383 -11.17 2.16 -15.83
CA ALA A 383 -10.65 3.48 -15.53
C ALA A 383 -11.27 3.97 -14.22
N GLU A 384 -10.46 4.59 -13.38
CA GLU A 384 -10.93 5.29 -12.18
C GLU A 384 -11.28 6.73 -12.55
N CYS A 385 -12.45 7.16 -12.09
CA CYS A 385 -12.95 8.53 -12.14
C CYS A 385 -12.80 9.14 -10.76
N ASP A 386 -12.07 10.25 -10.67
CA ASP A 386 -11.76 10.92 -9.42
C ASP A 386 -13.06 11.35 -8.70
N VAL A 387 -14.00 11.98 -9.41
CA VAL A 387 -15.35 12.29 -8.88
C VAL A 387 -16.43 11.98 -9.92
N LEU A 388 -17.36 11.10 -9.58
CA LEU A 388 -18.58 10.82 -10.33
C LEU A 388 -19.78 11.52 -9.67
N SER A 389 -20.60 12.20 -10.47
CA SER A 389 -21.86 12.79 -10.03
C SER A 389 -23.05 12.30 -10.87
N LEU A 390 -24.14 11.95 -10.21
CA LEU A 390 -25.38 11.46 -10.81
C LEU A 390 -26.56 12.35 -10.44
N LYS A 391 -27.20 12.96 -11.44
CA LYS A 391 -28.46 13.70 -11.24
C LYS A 391 -29.65 12.78 -11.52
N GLY A 392 -29.81 11.77 -10.67
CA GLY A 392 -30.72 10.65 -10.94
C GLY A 392 -30.38 9.98 -12.28
N ASN A 393 -31.40 9.71 -13.10
CA ASN A 393 -31.19 9.15 -14.44
C ASN A 393 -31.04 10.23 -15.55
N ALA A 394 -31.05 11.51 -15.19
CA ALA A 394 -31.06 12.60 -16.16
C ALA A 394 -29.66 12.94 -16.69
N ALA A 395 -28.65 12.95 -15.82
CA ALA A 395 -27.29 13.30 -16.20
C ALA A 395 -26.26 12.52 -15.37
N ILE A 396 -25.14 12.20 -16.01
CA ILE A 396 -23.96 11.59 -15.41
C ILE A 396 -22.73 12.44 -15.76
N THR A 397 -21.99 12.84 -14.74
CA THR A 397 -20.81 13.70 -14.87
C THR A 397 -19.59 13.02 -14.29
N PHE A 398 -18.56 12.85 -15.12
CA PHE A 398 -17.25 12.30 -14.73
C PHE A 398 -16.25 13.44 -14.65
N ILE A 399 -15.62 13.62 -13.49
CA ILE A 399 -14.71 14.72 -13.23
C ILE A 399 -13.33 14.16 -12.92
N GLU A 400 -12.35 14.56 -13.71
CA GLU A 400 -10.92 14.33 -13.47
C GLU A 400 -10.34 15.54 -12.72
N CYS A 401 -9.60 15.28 -11.65
CA CYS A 401 -9.08 16.28 -10.73
C CYS A 401 -7.55 16.31 -10.79
N LYS A 402 -6.98 17.52 -10.87
CA LYS A 402 -5.53 17.74 -10.79
C LYS A 402 -5.21 18.91 -9.85
N GLY A 403 -5.10 18.56 -8.57
CA GLY A 403 -4.74 19.49 -7.49
C GLY A 403 -3.23 19.62 -7.36
N TYR A 404 -2.69 20.79 -7.69
CA TYR A 404 -1.29 21.12 -7.51
C TYR A 404 -1.08 22.33 -6.58
N LYS A 405 0.16 22.50 -6.10
CA LYS A 405 0.61 23.74 -5.47
C LYS A 405 0.43 24.93 -6.43
N PRO A 406 0.24 26.16 -5.91
CA PRO A 406 0.15 27.36 -6.72
C PRO A 406 1.23 27.43 -7.82
N TYR A 407 0.83 27.82 -9.03
CA TYR A 407 1.70 28.00 -10.21
C TYR A 407 2.34 26.74 -10.81
N SER A 408 2.00 25.55 -10.32
CA SER A 408 2.47 24.31 -10.96
C SER A 408 1.82 24.12 -12.34
N THR A 409 2.52 23.44 -13.25
CA THR A 409 1.99 23.11 -14.58
C THR A 409 1.46 21.68 -14.58
N VAL A 410 0.27 21.47 -15.14
CA VAL A 410 -0.30 20.12 -15.35
C VAL A 410 0.57 19.37 -16.36
N ARG A 411 0.97 18.13 -16.04
CA ARG A 411 1.78 17.34 -16.97
C ARG A 411 0.95 16.98 -18.20
N HIS A 412 1.56 17.13 -19.37
CA HIS A 412 0.89 16.85 -20.64
C HIS A 412 0.47 15.37 -20.79
N GLU A 413 1.22 14.45 -20.17
CA GLU A 413 0.88 13.02 -20.14
C GLU A 413 -0.44 12.72 -19.42
N ASP A 414 -0.78 13.49 -18.36
CA ASP A 414 -2.03 13.31 -17.62
C ASP A 414 -3.23 13.69 -18.51
N VAL A 415 -3.11 14.78 -19.27
CA VAL A 415 -4.11 15.22 -20.25
C VAL A 415 -4.30 14.19 -21.37
N LYS A 416 -3.19 13.66 -21.92
CA LYS A 416 -3.23 12.60 -22.94
C LYS A 416 -3.91 11.34 -22.43
N LYS A 417 -3.62 10.93 -21.21
CA LYS A 417 -4.23 9.76 -20.56
C LYS A 417 -5.74 9.97 -20.38
N TRP A 418 -6.17 11.15 -19.93
CA TRP A 418 -7.58 11.46 -19.74
C TRP A 418 -8.36 11.34 -21.05
N ILE A 419 -7.89 12.04 -22.09
CA ILE A 419 -8.50 12.05 -23.43
C ILE A 419 -8.47 10.65 -24.07
N GLY A 420 -7.30 10.02 -24.11
CA GLY A 420 -7.07 8.82 -24.91
C GLY A 420 -7.50 7.51 -24.25
N LYS A 421 -7.63 7.49 -22.91
CA LYS A 421 -7.92 6.26 -22.15
C LYS A 421 -9.15 6.37 -21.26
N GLN A 422 -9.23 7.39 -20.40
CA GLN A 422 -10.28 7.45 -19.39
C GLN A 422 -11.65 7.79 -19.99
N VAL A 423 -11.75 8.87 -20.78
CA VAL A 423 -13.02 9.28 -21.40
C VAL A 423 -13.67 8.16 -22.24
N PRO A 424 -12.94 7.42 -23.10
CA PRO A 424 -13.51 6.29 -23.82
C PRO A 424 -14.09 5.20 -22.91
N VAL A 425 -13.43 4.87 -21.80
CA VAL A 425 -13.93 3.86 -20.84
C VAL A 425 -15.18 4.37 -20.13
N PHE A 426 -15.17 5.62 -19.68
CA PHE A 426 -16.31 6.25 -19.00
C PHE A 426 -17.52 6.37 -19.92
N TYR A 427 -17.33 6.76 -21.18
CA TYR A 427 -18.42 6.84 -22.15
C TYR A 427 -19.11 5.49 -22.36
N ASN A 428 -18.33 4.40 -22.52
CA ASN A 428 -18.89 3.06 -22.63
C ASN A 428 -19.64 2.64 -21.37
N TYR A 429 -19.10 2.94 -20.19
CA TYR A 429 -19.75 2.67 -18.91
C TYR A 429 -21.08 3.42 -18.80
N ALA A 430 -21.09 4.73 -19.07
CA ALA A 430 -22.27 5.57 -19.04
C ALA A 430 -23.37 5.07 -19.98
N ARG A 431 -23.02 4.76 -21.23
CA ARG A 431 -24.00 4.23 -22.22
C ARG A 431 -24.62 2.90 -21.83
N ASN A 432 -23.91 2.08 -21.04
CA ASN A 432 -24.40 0.80 -20.58
C ASN A 432 -25.30 0.92 -19.35
N GLU A 433 -24.82 1.62 -18.32
CA GLU A 433 -25.51 1.70 -17.02
C GLU A 433 -26.58 2.80 -17.01
N TYR A 434 -26.38 3.87 -17.79
CA TYR A 434 -27.22 5.07 -17.84
C TYR A 434 -27.54 5.47 -19.29
N PRO A 435 -28.22 4.60 -20.07
CA PRO A 435 -28.36 4.75 -21.52
C PRO A 435 -29.07 6.04 -21.99
N ASN A 436 -29.88 6.65 -21.12
CA ASN A 436 -30.67 7.84 -21.43
C ASN A 436 -30.14 9.11 -20.74
N ALA A 437 -29.06 9.01 -19.96
CA ALA A 437 -28.50 10.16 -19.27
C ALA A 437 -27.69 11.03 -20.23
N GLU A 438 -27.75 12.35 -20.03
CA GLU A 438 -26.78 13.28 -20.58
C GLU A 438 -25.39 12.97 -19.99
N ILE A 439 -24.38 12.86 -20.84
CA ILE A 439 -23.03 12.45 -20.44
C ILE A 439 -22.11 13.68 -20.46
N ASN A 440 -21.50 13.98 -19.31
CA ASN A 440 -20.60 15.11 -19.15
C ASN A 440 -19.21 14.64 -18.72
N PHE A 441 -18.17 15.18 -19.36
CA PHE A 441 -16.78 14.99 -18.97
C PHE A 441 -16.18 16.31 -18.54
N GLU A 442 -15.60 16.36 -17.35
CA GLU A 442 -14.99 17.57 -16.81
C GLU A 442 -13.54 17.33 -16.40
N PHE A 443 -12.69 18.33 -16.61
CA PHE A 443 -11.30 18.33 -16.16
C PHE A 443 -11.04 19.57 -15.32
N TRP A 444 -10.78 19.36 -14.02
CA TRP A 444 -10.62 20.44 -13.04
C TRP A 444 -9.17 20.50 -12.57
N THR A 445 -8.58 21.69 -12.57
CA THR A 445 -7.17 21.87 -12.19
C THR A 445 -6.92 23.16 -11.42
N THR A 446 -6.01 23.12 -10.45
CA THR A 446 -5.42 24.32 -9.83
C THR A 446 -4.08 24.72 -10.46
N GLY A 447 -3.52 23.86 -11.31
CA GLY A 447 -2.31 24.11 -12.09
C GLY A 447 -2.58 24.74 -13.46
N LYS A 448 -1.55 25.38 -14.03
CA LYS A 448 -1.58 25.94 -15.38
C LYS A 448 -1.52 24.84 -16.44
N LEU A 449 -2.27 24.97 -17.51
CA LEU A 449 -2.15 24.13 -18.70
C LEU A 449 -1.08 24.71 -19.64
N GLY A 450 -0.08 23.91 -20.00
CA GLY A 450 0.89 24.25 -21.05
C GLY A 450 0.28 24.20 -22.45
N ASP A 451 0.97 24.80 -23.42
CA ASP A 451 0.46 25.00 -24.78
C ASP A 451 0.07 23.68 -25.48
N ASP A 452 0.91 22.64 -25.36
CA ASP A 452 0.61 21.31 -25.92
C ASP A 452 -0.68 20.69 -25.35
N SER A 453 -0.91 20.91 -24.04
CA SER A 453 -2.12 20.44 -23.36
C SER A 453 -3.35 21.20 -23.80
N ARG A 454 -3.24 22.53 -23.92
CA ARG A 454 -4.33 23.39 -24.44
C ARG A 454 -4.72 22.99 -25.87
N GLU A 455 -3.72 22.80 -26.73
CA GLU A 455 -3.95 22.40 -28.11
C GLU A 455 -4.60 21.01 -28.22
N SER A 456 -4.17 20.06 -27.38
CA SER A 456 -4.78 18.71 -27.35
C SER A 456 -6.23 18.73 -26.86
N LEU A 457 -6.52 19.51 -25.82
CA LEU A 457 -7.89 19.69 -25.28
C LEU A 457 -8.79 20.40 -26.29
N ARG A 458 -8.26 21.41 -26.99
CA ARG A 458 -8.96 22.12 -28.05
C ARG A 458 -9.35 21.17 -29.18
N LYS A 459 -8.40 20.41 -29.73
CA LYS A 459 -8.66 19.40 -30.77
C LYS A 459 -9.68 18.37 -30.35
N PHE A 460 -9.58 17.89 -29.10
CA PHE A 460 -10.53 16.94 -28.55
C PHE A 460 -11.96 17.53 -28.46
N THR A 461 -12.08 18.78 -28.03
CA THR A 461 -13.36 19.49 -27.94
C THR A 461 -13.95 19.77 -29.32
N GLU A 462 -13.14 20.22 -30.27
CA GLU A 462 -13.54 20.45 -31.68
C GLU A 462 -14.05 19.14 -32.31
N GLN A 463 -13.32 18.04 -32.16
CA GLN A 463 -13.72 16.72 -32.67
C GLN A 463 -15.04 16.24 -32.06
N ASN A 464 -15.26 16.50 -30.76
CA ASN A 464 -16.53 16.16 -30.12
C ASN A 464 -17.67 17.07 -30.57
N SER A 465 -17.42 18.36 -30.85
CA SER A 465 -18.47 19.28 -31.34
C SER A 465 -19.10 18.82 -32.66
N ILE A 466 -18.35 18.10 -33.50
CA ILE A 466 -18.83 17.48 -34.74
C ILE A 466 -19.68 16.23 -34.46
N ASN A 467 -19.26 15.41 -33.51
CA ASN A 467 -19.89 14.10 -33.25
C ASN A 467 -21.01 14.17 -32.20
N GLN A 468 -21.07 15.24 -31.40
CA GLN A 468 -22.02 15.56 -30.34
C GLN A 468 -22.35 14.38 -29.41
N ARG A 469 -21.33 13.63 -28.98
CA ARG A 469 -21.53 12.39 -28.20
C ARG A 469 -21.74 12.64 -26.71
N TYR A 470 -21.21 13.74 -26.19
CA TYR A 470 -21.20 14.10 -24.77
C TYR A 470 -20.78 15.57 -24.63
N ASN A 471 -20.89 16.14 -23.43
CA ASN A 471 -20.39 17.48 -23.14
C ASN A 471 -18.98 17.43 -22.54
N ILE A 472 -18.18 18.46 -22.80
CA ILE A 472 -16.81 18.60 -22.27
C ILE A 472 -16.67 19.97 -21.60
N THR A 473 -16.21 19.99 -20.35
CA THR A 473 -15.93 21.22 -19.60
C THR A 473 -14.50 21.19 -19.06
N ILE A 474 -13.74 22.25 -19.29
CA ILE A 474 -12.40 22.42 -18.71
C ILE A 474 -12.46 23.55 -17.70
N MET A 475 -12.15 23.26 -16.44
CA MET A 475 -12.15 24.23 -15.36
C MET A 475 -10.71 24.55 -14.96
N GLU A 476 -10.26 25.74 -15.36
CA GLU A 476 -8.95 26.26 -15.01
C GLU A 476 -8.96 26.88 -13.59
N PRO A 477 -7.80 27.29 -13.04
CA PRO A 477 -7.71 27.66 -11.62
C PRO A 477 -8.70 28.77 -11.19
N HIS A 478 -8.98 29.72 -12.08
CA HIS A 478 -9.97 30.77 -11.82
C HIS A 478 -11.40 30.22 -11.72
N ASP A 479 -11.79 29.33 -12.64
CA ASP A 479 -13.13 28.76 -12.71
C ASP A 479 -13.38 27.81 -11.54
N VAL A 480 -12.37 27.01 -11.18
CA VAL A 480 -12.42 26.16 -9.97
C VAL A 480 -12.63 27.01 -8.73
N ARG A 481 -11.88 28.10 -8.55
CA ARG A 481 -12.06 29.01 -7.40
C ARG A 481 -13.45 29.63 -7.39
N ALA A 482 -13.92 30.14 -8.53
CA ALA A 482 -15.25 30.74 -8.63
C ALA A 482 -16.35 29.73 -8.27
N ARG A 483 -16.21 28.49 -8.73
CA ARG A 483 -17.15 27.41 -8.45
C ARG A 483 -17.17 27.01 -6.98
N ILE A 484 -16.00 26.92 -6.34
CA ILE A 484 -15.89 26.64 -4.90
C ILE A 484 -16.46 27.81 -4.08
N ASN A 485 -16.22 29.06 -4.47
CA ASN A 485 -16.80 30.22 -3.78
C ASN A 485 -18.33 30.25 -3.85
N ALA A 486 -18.90 29.80 -4.98
CA ALA A 486 -20.35 29.69 -5.16
C ALA A 486 -21.00 28.65 -4.23
N THR A 487 -20.21 27.86 -3.49
CA THR A 487 -20.73 26.92 -2.49
C THR A 487 -21.26 27.60 -1.23
N TRP A 488 -20.81 28.83 -0.95
CA TRP A 488 -21.06 29.54 0.30
C TRP A 488 -20.69 28.73 1.56
N ASN A 489 -19.77 27.76 1.41
CA ASN A 489 -19.23 26.98 2.52
C ASN A 489 -17.87 27.57 2.89
N ASP A 490 -17.86 28.46 3.88
CA ASP A 490 -16.63 29.15 4.30
C ASP A 490 -15.51 28.18 4.73
N ALA A 491 -15.86 27.01 5.30
CA ALA A 491 -14.85 26.02 5.66
C ALA A 491 -14.18 25.44 4.41
N LEU A 492 -14.98 25.06 3.40
CA LEU A 492 -14.48 24.53 2.13
C LEU A 492 -13.61 25.55 1.39
N VAL A 493 -14.08 26.80 1.32
CA VAL A 493 -13.36 27.92 0.71
C VAL A 493 -12.03 28.14 1.42
N ARG A 494 -12.02 28.27 2.76
CA ARG A 494 -10.78 28.49 3.53
C ARG A 494 -9.76 27.38 3.30
N VAL A 495 -10.17 26.12 3.32
CA VAL A 495 -9.26 24.98 3.11
C VAL A 495 -8.68 24.99 1.69
N PHE A 496 -9.51 25.26 0.68
CA PHE A 496 -9.06 25.40 -0.70
C PHE A 496 -8.03 26.54 -0.84
N GLU A 497 -8.36 27.72 -0.31
CA GLU A 497 -7.47 28.88 -0.39
C GLU A 497 -6.14 28.64 0.34
N LYS A 498 -6.17 28.02 1.53
CA LYS A 498 -4.97 27.74 2.32
C LYS A 498 -4.02 26.76 1.62
N HIS A 499 -4.53 25.68 1.02
CA HIS A 499 -3.68 24.59 0.51
C HIS A 499 -3.36 24.66 -0.98
N PHE A 500 -4.15 25.38 -1.77
CA PHE A 500 -3.99 25.43 -3.23
C PHE A 500 -3.73 26.84 -3.78
N LEU A 501 -3.99 27.90 -3.02
CA LEU A 501 -3.77 29.28 -3.45
C LEU A 501 -2.73 30.04 -2.60
N SER A 502 -2.65 29.74 -1.31
CA SER A 502 -1.73 30.42 -0.38
C SER A 502 -0.33 29.80 -0.45
N TYR A 503 0.71 30.65 -0.37
CA TYR A 503 2.08 30.17 -0.16
C TYR A 503 2.21 29.65 1.28
N PRO A 504 2.82 28.48 1.52
CA PRO A 504 3.45 28.27 2.81
C PRO A 504 4.59 29.28 2.90
N ASP A 505 4.55 30.16 3.90
CA ASP A 505 5.70 30.99 4.24
C ASP A 505 6.91 30.05 4.35
N LYS A 506 7.90 30.24 3.48
CA LYS A 506 9.22 29.68 3.69
C LYS A 506 9.83 30.41 4.87
N ASN A 507 9.32 30.14 6.08
CA ASN A 507 10.02 30.39 7.32
C ASN A 507 11.19 29.41 7.38
N VAL A 508 12.16 29.58 6.48
CA VAL A 508 13.51 29.09 6.68
C VAL A 508 14.08 29.97 7.79
N ARG A 509 13.66 29.73 9.03
CA ARG A 509 14.49 30.08 10.17
C ARG A 509 15.73 29.22 10.03
N ARG A 510 16.73 29.71 9.29
CA ARG A 510 18.11 29.35 9.57
C ARG A 510 18.30 29.81 11.00
N LYS A 511 18.11 28.89 11.96
CA LYS A 511 18.70 29.10 13.28
C LYS A 511 20.17 29.33 12.97
N HIS A 512 20.64 30.55 13.17
CA HIS A 512 22.06 30.81 13.21
C HIS A 512 22.57 29.97 14.37
N VAL A 513 23.17 28.83 14.05
CA VAL A 513 23.93 28.07 15.01
C VAL A 513 25.27 28.78 15.02
N PRO A 514 25.60 29.53 16.08
CA PRO A 514 26.87 30.22 16.13
C PRO A 514 27.99 29.19 15.98
N GLU A 515 29.02 29.53 15.21
CA GLU A 515 30.24 28.73 15.20
C GLU A 515 30.78 28.63 16.63
N PRO A 516 31.35 27.48 17.04
CA PRO A 516 31.94 27.35 18.35
C PRO A 516 33.06 28.37 18.49
N PHE A 517 32.87 29.34 19.38
CA PHE A 517 33.91 30.29 19.76
C PHE A 517 34.66 29.76 20.99
N ARG A 518 35.90 30.22 21.15
CA ARG A 518 36.75 29.83 22.28
C ARG A 518 36.18 30.40 23.57
N LEU A 519 35.69 29.54 24.46
CA LEU A 519 35.10 29.95 25.75
C LEU A 519 36.13 30.40 26.80
N ALA A 520 37.40 30.02 26.64
CA ALA A 520 38.48 30.39 27.56
C ALA A 520 39.77 30.74 26.80
N GLY A 521 40.18 32.01 26.88
CA GLY A 521 41.37 32.60 26.27
C GLY A 521 41.23 34.13 26.13
N HIS A 522 42.33 34.88 26.23
CA HIS A 522 42.40 36.33 25.97
C HIS A 522 42.50 36.61 24.47
N ASP A 523 41.45 36.26 23.73
CA ASP A 523 41.31 36.75 22.36
C ASP A 523 40.18 37.80 22.41
N ASP A 524 40.56 39.08 22.44
CA ASP A 524 39.65 40.23 22.37
C ASP A 524 38.94 40.20 21.01
N ALA A 525 37.78 39.54 20.94
CA ALA A 525 36.93 39.58 19.78
C ALA A 525 36.34 40.99 19.67
N ILE A 526 36.90 41.79 18.76
CA ILE A 526 36.28 43.01 18.24
C ILE A 526 34.92 42.58 17.67
N ILE A 527 33.85 42.88 18.39
CA ILE A 527 32.50 42.87 17.85
C ILE A 527 32.40 44.19 17.07
N GLU A 528 32.68 44.16 15.76
CA GLU A 528 32.18 45.19 14.86
C GLU A 528 30.67 44.95 14.71
N ASP A 529 29.90 45.76 15.44
CA ASP A 529 28.46 45.94 15.22
C ASP A 529 28.27 46.60 13.84
N ASP A 530 27.89 45.82 12.84
CA ASP A 530 27.30 46.35 11.61
C ASP A 530 25.77 46.41 11.76
N PHE A 531 25.25 47.63 11.57
CA PHE A 531 23.86 48.08 11.67
C PHE A 531 22.88 47.42 10.69
#